data_AF-A0AAV6A282-F1
#
_entry.id   AF-A0AAV6A282-F1
#
_cell.length_a   1.000
_cell.length_b   1.000
_cell.length_c   1.000
_cell.angle_alpha   90.00
_cell.angle_beta   90.00
_cell.angle_gamma   90.00
#
_symmetry.space_group_name_H-M   'P 1'
#
loop_
_entity.id
_entity.type
_entity.pdbx_description
1 polymer ?
#
loop_
_entity_poly.entity_id
_entity_poly.type
_entity_poly.pdbx_seq_one_letter_code
_entity_poly.pdbx_strand_id
1 'polypeptide(L)'
;LLDVRRGDGPPAARHWTFPALVATERLVKEQPDVAAAAVRAIVKTQRALRANPQLAVKAAERVFPAEETSLIAFETARDAPFYEATITEDMVAHAGRFAREIGVLDGEVKYDEVVATQFAPLWQK
;
A
#
# COMPACT_ATOMS: atom_id res chain seq x y z
N LEU A 1 -5.63 -18.07 9.63
CA LEU A 1 -5.58 -16.59 9.52
C LEU A 1 -6.61 -16.20 8.48
N LEU A 2 -7.45 -15.20 8.75
CA LEU A 2 -8.39 -14.65 7.77
C LEU A 2 -7.70 -13.50 7.02
N ASP A 3 -7.82 -13.46 5.70
CA ASP A 3 -7.32 -12.38 4.85
C ASP A 3 -8.38 -11.94 3.84
N VAL A 4 -8.99 -10.79 4.12
CA VAL A 4 -10.05 -10.20 3.28
C VAL A 4 -9.58 -9.86 1.86
N ARG A 5 -8.27 -9.66 1.67
CA ARG A 5 -7.68 -9.42 0.34
C ARG A 5 -7.74 -10.68 -0.53
N ARG A 6 -7.85 -11.85 0.09
CA ARG A 6 -7.88 -13.19 -0.53
C ARG A 6 -9.28 -13.79 -0.61
N GLY A 7 -10.31 -13.01 -0.27
CA GLY A 7 -11.70 -13.43 -0.39
C GLY A 7 -12.32 -13.97 0.90
N ASP A 8 -11.60 -13.90 2.02
CA ASP A 8 -12.20 -14.20 3.32
C ASP A 8 -13.16 -13.09 3.73
N GLY A 9 -14.34 -13.45 4.24
CA GLY A 9 -15.35 -12.48 4.69
C GLY A 9 -16.24 -11.93 3.56
N PRO A 10 -17.00 -10.85 3.82
CA PRO A 10 -17.96 -10.33 2.86
C PRO A 10 -17.23 -9.67 1.67
N PRO A 11 -17.80 -9.72 0.44
CA PRO A 11 -17.18 -9.11 -0.74
C PRO A 11 -16.78 -7.64 -0.57
N ALA A 12 -17.55 -6.88 0.21
CA ALA A 12 -17.28 -5.48 0.52
C ALA A 12 -15.94 -5.27 1.27
N ALA A 13 -15.48 -6.26 2.04
CA ALA A 13 -14.28 -6.15 2.88
C ALA A 13 -12.96 -6.23 2.11
N ARG A 14 -12.99 -6.67 0.85
CA ARG A 14 -11.79 -6.81 0.01
C ARG A 14 -10.96 -5.54 -0.13
N HIS A 15 -11.61 -4.38 0.01
CA HIS A 15 -10.99 -3.06 -0.14
C HIS A 15 -10.92 -2.25 1.16
N TRP A 16 -11.28 -2.82 2.31
CA TRP A 16 -11.17 -2.11 3.60
C TRP A 16 -9.73 -1.88 4.03
N THR A 17 -8.80 -2.73 3.57
CA THR A 17 -7.40 -2.67 3.97
C THR A 17 -6.49 -2.75 2.76
N PHE A 18 -5.65 -1.73 2.58
CA PHE A 18 -4.55 -1.73 1.62
C PHE A 18 -3.40 -0.87 2.19
N PRO A 19 -2.14 -1.21 1.90
CA PRO A 19 -1.00 -0.38 2.31
C PRO A 19 -0.97 0.92 1.50
N ALA A 20 -0.56 2.01 2.13
CA ALA A 20 -0.34 3.29 1.47
C ALA A 20 0.96 3.94 1.96
N LEU A 21 1.68 4.60 1.05
CA LEU A 21 2.72 5.57 1.43
C LEU A 21 2.01 6.89 1.73
N VAL A 22 1.99 7.28 3.01
CA VAL A 22 1.31 8.49 3.46
C VAL A 22 2.33 9.58 3.77
N ALA A 23 2.04 10.80 3.33
CA ALA A 23 2.83 11.99 3.64
C ALA A 23 1.91 13.16 3.99
N THR A 24 2.45 14.18 4.65
CA THR A 24 1.70 15.41 4.91
C THR A 24 1.47 16.19 3.63
N GLU A 25 0.34 16.87 3.53
CA GLU A 25 0.05 17.77 2.40
C GLU A 25 1.14 18.84 2.25
N ARG A 26 1.70 19.32 3.37
CA ARG A 26 2.83 20.25 3.38
C ARG A 26 4.05 19.70 2.64
N LEU A 27 4.46 18.45 2.90
CA LEU A 27 5.59 17.83 2.21
C LEU A 27 5.32 17.71 0.71
N VAL A 28 4.10 17.28 0.34
CA VAL A 28 3.71 17.13 -1.06
C VAL A 28 3.74 18.47 -1.81
N LYS A 29 3.32 19.56 -1.15
CA LYS A 29 3.29 20.91 -1.74
C LYS A 29 4.68 21.57 -1.80
N GLU A 30 5.43 21.52 -0.71
CA GLU A 30 6.69 22.27 -0.57
C GLU A 30 7.89 21.50 -1.12
N GLN A 31 7.83 20.16 -1.13
CA GLN A 31 8.93 19.29 -1.56
C GLN A 31 8.43 18.17 -2.51
N PRO A 32 7.78 18.53 -3.64
CA PRO A 32 7.17 17.54 -4.54
C PRO A 32 8.19 16.55 -5.11
N ASP A 33 9.44 16.97 -5.31
CA ASP A 33 10.50 16.09 -5.82
C ASP A 33 10.87 14.98 -4.82
N VAL A 34 10.83 15.29 -3.52
CA VAL A 34 11.08 14.32 -2.44
C VAL A 34 9.94 13.31 -2.38
N ALA A 35 8.69 13.77 -2.44
CA ALA A 35 7.52 12.89 -2.54
C ALA A 35 7.59 11.98 -3.77
N ALA A 36 7.90 12.56 -4.95
CA ALA A 36 8.04 11.81 -6.20
C ALA A 36 9.19 10.78 -6.12
N ALA A 37 10.30 11.10 -5.46
CA ALA A 37 11.39 10.17 -5.24
C ALA A 37 10.98 8.99 -4.34
N ALA A 38 10.23 9.25 -3.27
CA ALA A 38 9.69 8.21 -2.40
C ALA A 38 8.72 7.29 -3.16
N VAL A 39 7.82 7.86 -3.97
CA VAL A 39 6.92 7.09 -4.85
C VAL A 39 7.72 6.17 -5.78
N ARG A 40 8.71 6.71 -6.51
CA ARG A 40 9.58 5.90 -7.39
C ARG A 40 10.30 4.78 -6.64
N ALA A 41 10.76 5.06 -5.42
CA ALA A 41 11.43 4.07 -4.59
C ALA A 41 10.49 2.92 -4.19
N ILE A 42 9.25 3.23 -3.77
CA ILE A 42 8.24 2.21 -3.43
C ILE A 42 7.87 1.37 -4.65
N VAL A 43 7.55 2.01 -5.79
CA VAL A 43 7.22 1.29 -7.04
C VAL A 43 8.35 0.35 -7.45
N LYS A 44 9.60 0.82 -7.43
CA LYS A 44 10.76 0.00 -7.77
C LYS A 44 10.95 -1.15 -6.78
N THR A 45 10.71 -0.91 -5.49
CA THR A 45 10.83 -1.92 -4.43
C THR A 45 9.77 -3.00 -4.59
N GLN A 46 8.50 -2.64 -4.74
CA GLN A 46 7.40 -3.58 -4.97
C GLN A 46 7.66 -4.47 -6.20
N ARG A 47 8.12 -3.88 -7.31
CA ARG A 47 8.52 -4.63 -8.51
C ARG A 47 9.68 -5.59 -8.26
N ALA A 48 10.70 -5.13 -7.52
CA ALA A 48 11.86 -5.96 -7.18
C ALA A 48 11.48 -7.14 -6.27
N LEU A 49 10.63 -6.90 -5.26
CA LEU A 49 10.15 -7.94 -4.35
C LEU A 49 9.25 -8.96 -5.04
N ARG A 50 8.38 -8.49 -5.96
CA ARG A 50 7.56 -9.38 -6.79
C ARG A 50 8.41 -10.27 -7.70
N ALA A 51 9.50 -9.74 -8.24
CA ALA A 51 10.43 -10.50 -9.09
C ALA A 51 11.34 -11.44 -8.28
N ASN A 52 11.77 -11.02 -7.09
CA ASN A 52 12.65 -11.80 -6.22
C ASN A 52 12.32 -11.55 -4.72
N PRO A 53 11.48 -12.39 -4.11
CA PRO A 53 11.13 -12.28 -2.69
C PRO A 53 12.30 -12.38 -1.72
N GLN A 54 13.43 -13.00 -2.11
CA GLN A 54 14.62 -13.10 -1.24
C GLN A 54 15.28 -11.75 -0.97
N LEU A 55 14.99 -10.73 -1.79
CA LEU A 55 15.43 -9.36 -1.53
C LEU A 55 14.85 -8.81 -0.22
N ALA A 56 13.66 -9.27 0.21
CA ALA A 56 13.08 -8.88 1.49
C ALA A 56 13.89 -9.44 2.68
N VAL A 57 14.35 -10.69 2.60
CA VAL A 57 15.20 -11.30 3.64
C VAL A 57 16.48 -10.50 3.79
N LYS A 58 17.17 -10.23 2.69
CA LYS A 58 18.41 -9.44 2.69
C LYS A 58 18.23 -8.04 3.28
N ALA A 59 17.08 -7.40 3.04
CA ALA A 59 16.77 -6.11 3.64
C ALA A 59 16.47 -6.23 5.15
N ALA A 60 15.88 -7.34 5.57
CA ALA A 60 15.47 -7.62 6.94
C ALA A 60 16.61 -8.08 7.86
N GLU A 61 17.67 -8.70 7.32
CA GLU A 61 18.84 -9.21 8.10
C GLU A 61 19.48 -8.16 9.02
N ARG A 62 19.34 -6.87 8.70
CA ARG A 62 19.90 -5.75 9.49
C ARG A 62 18.93 -5.16 10.51
N VAL A 63 17.67 -5.61 10.49
CA VAL A 63 16.56 -5.02 11.24
C VAL A 63 15.92 -6.04 12.18
N PHE A 64 15.83 -7.30 11.76
CA PHE A 64 15.20 -8.39 12.50
C PHE A 64 16.22 -9.47 12.89
N PRO A 65 16.00 -10.19 14.01
CA PRO A 65 16.81 -11.35 14.34
C PRO A 65 16.61 -12.49 13.32
N ALA A 66 17.58 -13.42 13.28
CA ALA A 66 17.65 -14.43 12.22
C ALA A 66 16.44 -15.39 12.20
N GLU A 67 15.86 -15.68 13.37
CA GLU A 67 14.73 -16.60 13.52
C GLU A 67 13.47 -16.06 12.81
N GLU A 68 13.24 -14.75 12.90
CA GLU A 68 12.12 -14.05 12.26
C GLU A 68 12.31 -13.89 10.75
N THR A 69 13.55 -13.85 10.25
CA THR A 69 13.81 -13.71 8.81
C THR A 69 13.40 -14.94 7.99
N SER A 70 13.29 -16.12 8.63
CA SER A 70 12.96 -17.39 7.99
C SER A 70 11.59 -17.39 7.29
N LEU A 71 10.64 -16.58 7.77
CA LEU A 71 9.29 -16.47 7.21
C LEU A 71 9.16 -15.34 6.18
N ILE A 72 10.07 -14.38 6.16
CA ILE A 72 9.94 -13.15 5.37
C ILE A 72 9.86 -13.44 3.86
N ALA A 73 10.71 -14.33 3.34
CA ALA A 73 10.66 -14.69 1.92
C ALA A 73 9.33 -15.36 1.56
N PHE A 74 8.84 -16.25 2.42
CA PHE A 74 7.58 -16.95 2.22
C PHE A 74 6.40 -15.97 2.21
N GLU A 75 6.31 -15.10 3.21
CA GLU A 75 5.27 -14.09 3.32
C GLU A 75 5.31 -13.11 2.13
N THR A 76 6.51 -12.67 1.73
CA THR A 76 6.74 -11.78 0.58
C THR A 76 6.32 -12.45 -0.73
N ALA A 77 6.64 -13.74 -0.92
CA ALA A 77 6.23 -14.49 -2.10
C ALA A 77 4.70 -14.70 -2.13
N ARG A 78 4.11 -15.02 -0.97
CA ARG A 78 2.66 -15.20 -0.82
C ARG A 78 1.90 -13.91 -1.13
N ASP A 79 2.40 -12.76 -0.66
CA ASP A 79 1.79 -11.45 -0.81
C ASP A 79 2.18 -10.74 -2.13
N ALA A 80 3.01 -11.36 -2.98
CA ALA A 80 3.47 -10.78 -4.25
C ALA A 80 2.35 -10.25 -5.18
N PRO A 81 1.15 -10.88 -5.28
CA PRO A 81 0.03 -10.31 -6.05
C PRO A 81 -0.48 -8.96 -5.53
N PHE A 82 -0.19 -8.60 -4.29
CA PHE A 82 -0.58 -7.35 -3.65
C PHE A 82 0.52 -6.27 -3.68
N TYR A 83 1.68 -6.56 -4.27
CA TYR A 83 2.70 -5.54 -4.58
C TYR A 83 2.32 -4.75 -5.83
N GLU A 84 1.22 -4.02 -5.68
CA GLU A 84 0.66 -3.07 -6.63
C GLU A 84 0.72 -1.67 -6.00
N ALA A 85 1.21 -0.69 -6.75
CA ALA A 85 1.39 0.68 -6.25
C ALA A 85 0.12 1.52 -6.41
N THR A 86 -0.79 1.09 -7.27
CA THR A 86 -2.01 1.82 -7.61
C THR A 86 -3.03 1.73 -6.48
N ILE A 87 -3.39 2.89 -5.93
CA ILE A 87 -4.62 3.06 -5.13
C ILE A 87 -5.73 3.44 -6.11
N THR A 88 -6.86 2.73 -6.11
CA THR A 88 -7.98 3.02 -7.01
C THR A 88 -9.06 3.86 -6.33
N GLU A 89 -9.93 4.48 -7.12
CA GLU A 89 -11.13 5.17 -6.60
C GLU A 89 -12.02 4.22 -5.79
N ASP A 90 -12.23 2.99 -6.27
CA ASP A 90 -12.99 1.95 -5.56
C ASP A 90 -12.41 1.64 -4.18
N MET A 91 -11.09 1.60 -4.05
CA MET A 91 -10.43 1.36 -2.77
C MET A 91 -10.74 2.48 -1.77
N VAL A 92 -10.64 3.74 -2.20
CA VAL A 92 -10.98 4.90 -1.35
C VAL A 92 -12.46 4.94 -1.02
N ALA A 93 -13.34 4.70 -2.01
CA ALA A 93 -14.79 4.70 -1.81
C ALA A 93 -15.23 3.61 -0.82
N HIS A 94 -14.68 2.40 -0.92
CA HIS A 94 -15.01 1.30 -0.02
C HIS A 94 -14.50 1.51 1.40
N ALA A 95 -13.25 1.97 1.55
CA ALA A 95 -12.67 2.30 2.85
C ALA A 95 -13.41 3.48 3.52
N GLY A 96 -13.72 4.53 2.74
CA GLY A 96 -14.49 5.68 3.19
C GLY A 96 -15.91 5.29 3.61
N ARG A 97 -16.61 4.47 2.82
CA ARG A 97 -17.92 3.92 3.20
C ARG A 97 -17.84 3.16 4.52
N PHE A 98 -16.86 2.26 4.67
CA PHE A 98 -16.68 1.51 5.91
C PHE A 98 -16.46 2.45 7.10
N ALA A 99 -15.58 3.44 6.98
CA ALA A 99 -15.31 4.43 8.02
C ALA A 99 -16.57 5.21 8.45
N ARG A 100 -17.47 5.53 7.50
CA ARG A 100 -18.77 6.13 7.81
C ARG A 100 -19.70 5.19 8.56
N GLU A 101 -19.81 3.94 8.10
CA GLU A 101 -20.71 2.94 8.70
C GLU A 101 -20.34 2.63 10.16
N ILE A 102 -19.06 2.74 10.51
CA ILE A 102 -18.58 2.57 11.89
C ILE A 102 -18.52 3.88 12.70
N GLY A 103 -18.94 5.01 12.12
CA GLY A 103 -19.00 6.31 12.81
C GLY A 103 -17.65 7.00 13.02
N VAL A 104 -16.61 6.64 12.27
CA VAL A 104 -15.28 7.28 12.34
C VAL A 104 -15.15 8.48 11.40
N LEU A 105 -15.97 8.52 10.34
CA LEU A 105 -15.93 9.55 9.31
C LEU A 105 -17.33 10.13 9.08
N ASP A 106 -17.40 11.46 9.03
CA ASP A 106 -18.58 12.18 8.56
C ASP A 106 -18.41 12.56 7.08
N GLY A 107 -19.47 12.41 6.29
CA GLY A 107 -19.47 12.79 4.89
C GLY A 107 -18.62 11.90 3.98
N GLU A 108 -18.67 12.17 2.67
CA GLU A 108 -17.93 11.42 1.67
C GLU A 108 -16.54 12.03 1.43
N VAL A 109 -15.55 11.16 1.23
CA VAL A 109 -14.17 11.55 0.91
C VAL A 109 -13.92 11.31 -0.57
N LYS A 110 -13.47 12.34 -1.28
CA LYS A 110 -13.13 12.20 -2.70
C LYS A 110 -11.74 11.62 -2.88
N TYR A 111 -11.54 10.92 -3.98
CA TYR A 111 -10.26 10.28 -4.31
C TYR A 111 -9.09 11.27 -4.36
N ASP A 112 -9.29 12.42 -4.99
CA ASP A 112 -8.27 13.47 -5.15
C ASP A 112 -7.99 14.29 -3.88
N GLU A 113 -8.84 14.18 -2.86
CA GLU A 113 -8.60 14.79 -1.54
C GLU A 113 -7.60 13.98 -0.69
N VAL A 114 -7.50 12.67 -0.92
CA VAL A 114 -6.66 11.76 -0.12
C VAL A 114 -5.55 11.06 -0.92
N VAL A 115 -5.60 11.12 -2.25
CA VAL A 115 -4.56 10.59 -3.13
C VAL A 115 -3.88 11.75 -3.87
N ALA A 116 -2.56 11.81 -3.76
CA ALA A 116 -1.72 12.77 -4.49
C ALA A 116 -1.62 12.40 -5.98
N THR A 117 -2.71 12.63 -6.72
CA THR A 117 -2.88 12.23 -8.13
C THR A 117 -1.86 12.86 -9.09
N GLN A 118 -1.19 13.96 -8.70
CA GLN A 118 -0.11 14.56 -9.48
C GLN A 118 1.07 13.61 -9.71
N PHE A 119 1.21 12.56 -8.90
CA PHE A 119 2.27 11.56 -9.04
C PHE A 119 1.82 10.29 -9.80
N ALA A 120 0.57 10.22 -10.25
CA ALA A 120 0.01 9.04 -10.93
C ALA A 120 0.85 8.47 -12.08
N PRO A 121 1.49 9.30 -12.95
CA PRO A 121 2.36 8.79 -14.00
C PRO A 121 3.56 7.95 -13.51
N LEU A 122 3.90 8.01 -12.21
CA LEU A 122 5.00 7.26 -11.62
C LEU A 122 4.65 5.81 -11.29
N TRP A 123 3.36 5.48 -11.06
CA TRP A 123 2.91 4.11 -10.76
C TRP A 123 2.04 3.47 -11.83
N GLN A 124 1.43 4.24 -12.75
CA GLN A 124 0.59 3.72 -13.83
C GLN A 124 1.37 3.07 -15.01
N LYS A 125 2.57 2.54 -14.77
CA LYS A 125 3.44 1.96 -15.82
C LYS A 125 3.47 0.44 -15.84
#